data_AF-A0A7J8NZQ8-F1
#
_entry.id   AF-A0A7J8NZQ8-F1
#
_cell.length_a   1.000
_cell.length_b   1.000
_cell.length_c   1.000
_cell.angle_alpha   90.00
_cell.angle_beta   90.00
_cell.angle_gamma   90.00
#
_symmetry.space_group_name_H-M   'P 1'
#
loop_
_entity.id
_entity.type
_entity.pdbx_description
1 polymer ?
#
loop_
_entity_poly.entity_id
_entity_poly.type
_entity_poly.pdbx_seq_one_letter_code
_entity_poly.pdbx_strand_id
1 'polypeptide(L)' 'KTIVPKSVNEVKLISSGKILENNKTVGLCKVPFGEVPGGAIIMHVVVQPSLAKAKT' A
#
# COMPACT_ATOMS: atom_id res chain seq x y z
N LYS A 1 -13.99 -15.15 -3.54
CA LYS A 1 -13.85 -14.32 -4.76
C LYS A 1 -12.36 -14.00 -4.91
N THR A 2 -11.73 -14.41 -6.00
CA THR A 2 -10.32 -14.07 -6.28
C THR A 2 -10.28 -12.68 -6.91
N ILE A 3 -9.55 -11.76 -6.29
CA ILE A 3 -9.36 -10.39 -6.82
C ILE A 3 -7.91 -10.31 -7.29
N VAL A 4 -7.71 -10.13 -8.59
CA VAL A 4 -6.38 -10.00 -9.20
C VAL A 4 -6.20 -8.56 -9.64
N PRO A 5 -5.19 -7.83 -9.12
CA PRO A 5 -4.90 -6.48 -9.57
C PRO A 5 -4.44 -6.51 -11.03
N LYS A 6 -5.03 -5.65 -11.86
CA LYS A 6 -4.70 -5.48 -13.29
C LYS A 6 -3.53 -4.52 -13.50
N SER A 7 -3.25 -3.67 -12.51
CA SER A 7 -2.20 -2.66 -12.55
C SER A 7 -1.72 -2.34 -11.13
N VAL A 8 -0.49 -1.82 -11.02
CA VAL A 8 0.09 -1.33 -9.76
C VAL A 8 -0.80 -0.27 -9.09
N ASN A 9 -1.55 0.51 -9.88
CA ASN A 9 -2.44 1.55 -9.34
C ASN A 9 -3.64 1.00 -8.55
N GLU A 10 -3.96 -0.28 -8.73
CA GLU A 10 -5.01 -0.97 -7.97
C GLU A 10 -4.51 -1.51 -6.63
N VAL A 11 -3.23 -1.35 -6.33
CA VAL A 11 -2.60 -1.81 -5.09
C VAL A 11 -2.24 -0.63 -4.22
N LYS A 12 -2.67 -0.67 -2.95
CA LYS A 12 -2.27 0.28 -1.91
C LYS A 12 -1.54 -0.47 -0.81
N LEU A 13 -0.34 0.00 -0.48
CA LEU A 13 0.43 -0.47 0.66
C LEU A 13 0.08 0.39 1.88
N ILE A 14 -0.16 -0.26 3.02
CA ILE A 14 -0.50 0.41 4.28
C ILE A 14 0.48 -0.05 5.35
N SER A 15 1.18 0.90 5.98
CA SER A 15 2.05 0.66 7.14
C SER A 15 1.65 1.58 8.29
N SER A 16 1.55 1.02 9.50
CA SER A 16 1.20 1.78 10.72
C SER A 16 -0.02 2.71 10.57
N GLY A 17 -1.04 2.28 9.82
CA GLY A 17 -2.27 3.06 9.59
C GLY A 17 -2.17 4.13 8.49
N LYS A 18 -1.06 4.24 7.77
CA LYS A 18 -0.86 5.19 6.66
C LYS A 18 -0.69 4.46 5.33
N ILE A 19 -1.31 5.00 4.27
CA ILE A 19 -1.08 4.56 2.89
C ILE A 19 0.29 5.08 2.43
N LEU A 20 1.11 4.21 1.86
CA LEU A 20 2.41 4.55 1.29
C LEU A 20 2.22 5.15 -0.11
N GLU A 21 2.97 6.22 -0.40
CA GLU A 21 2.97 6.87 -1.71
C GLU A 21 4.05 6.26 -2.61
N ASN A 22 3.71 5.98 -3.87
CA ASN A 22 4.59 5.28 -4.82
C ASN A 22 5.91 6.01 -5.13
N ASN A 23 5.96 7.33 -4.92
CA ASN A 23 7.12 8.18 -5.14
C ASN A 23 7.98 8.37 -3.88
N LYS A 24 7.66 7.72 -2.76
CA LYS A 24 8.45 7.77 -1.53
C LYS A 24 9.20 6.46 -1.32
N THR A 25 10.38 6.57 -0.73
CA THR A 25 11.14 5.39 -0.29
C THR A 25 10.60 4.89 1.05
N VAL A 26 10.83 3.60 1.34
CA VAL A 26 10.41 2.99 2.62
C VAL A 26 10.99 3.74 3.83
N GLY A 27 12.22 4.24 3.72
CA GLY A 27 12.86 5.03 4.78
C GLY A 27 12.13 6.34 5.12
N LEU A 28 11.46 6.96 4.13
CA LEU A 28 10.64 8.17 4.32
C LEU A 28 9.24 7.85 4.86
N CYS A 29 8.78 6.61 4.74
CA CYS A 29 7.49 6.15 5.25
C CYS A 29 7.56 5.61 6.68
N LYS A 30 8.79 5.46 7.21
CA LYS A 30 9.05 4.97 8.55
C LYS A 30 8.49 5.92 9.61
N VAL A 31 7.75 5.35 10.57
CA VAL A 31 7.21 6.09 11.71
C VAL A 31 8.15 6.00 12.92
N PRO A 32 8.24 7.05 13.77
CA PRO A 32 9.22 7.09 14.86
C PRO A 32 9.13 5.94 15.87
N PHE A 33 7.94 5.37 16.08
CA PHE A 33 7.67 4.34 17.09
C PHE A 33 6.98 3.09 16.56
N GLY A 34 6.85 2.93 15.23
CA GLY A 34 6.08 1.81 14.66
C GLY A 34 6.91 0.62 14.22
N GLU A 35 8.22 0.64 14.41
CA GLU A 35 9.12 -0.42 13.96
C GLU A 35 10.08 -0.82 15.09
N VAL A 36 10.13 -2.11 15.40
CA VAL A 36 11.10 -2.68 16.35
C VAL A 36 12.41 -2.94 15.59
N PRO A 37 13.55 -2.41 16.05
CA PRO A 37 14.85 -2.68 15.43
C PRO A 37 15.13 -4.19 15.34
N GLY A 38 15.52 -4.66 14.15
CA GLY A 38 15.75 -6.09 13.88
C GLY A 38 14.48 -6.93 13.69
N GLY A 39 13.29 -6.34 13.88
CA GLY A 39 12.01 -6.98 13.58
C GLY A 39 11.61 -6.86 12.11
N ALA A 40 10.75 -7.79 11.66
CA ALA A 40 10.12 -7.67 10.35
C ALA A 40 9.05 -6.57 10.35
N ILE A 41 8.99 -5.79 9.27
CA ILE A 41 7.95 -4.78 9.07
C ILE A 41 6.78 -5.46 8.35
N ILE A 42 5.59 -5.42 8.98
CA ILE A 42 4.36 -5.95 8.38
C ILE A 42 3.58 -4.81 7.74
N MET A 43 3.29 -4.96 6.45
CA MET A 43 2.46 -4.02 5.68
C MET A 43 1.17 -4.72 5.26
N HIS A 44 0.05 -3.99 5.30
CA HIS A 44 -1.21 -4.45 4.73
C HIS A 44 -1.28 -4.07 3.26
N VAL A 45 -1.75 -5.00 2.43
CA VAL A 45 -2.00 -4.77 1.01
C VAL A 45 -3.49 -4.70 0.79
N VAL A 46 -3.97 -3.61 0.20
CA VAL A 46 -5.35 -3.49 -0.25
C VAL A 46 -5.38 -3.48 -1.76
N VAL A 47 -6.15 -4.40 -2.34
CA VAL A 47 -6.46 -4.39 -3.77
C VAL A 47 -7.78 -3.65 -3.97
N GLN A 48 -7.71 -2.47 -4.59
CA GLN A 48 -8.85 -1.67 -5.00
C GLN A 48 -8.94 -1.74 -6.53
N PRO A 49 -9.81 -2.59 -7.09
CA PRO A 49 -10.06 -2.61 -8.52
C PRO A 49 -10.42 -1.20 -8.99
N SER A 50 -9.77 -0.74 -10.06
CA SER A 50 -10.14 0.54 -10.65
C SER A 50 -11.58 0.43 -11.15
N LEU A 51 -12.46 1.32 -10.68
CA LEU A 51 -13.72 1.55 -11.36
C LEU A 51 -13.32 1.98 -12.76
N ALA A 52 -13.55 1.12 -13.76
CA ALA A 52 -13.39 1.51 -15.15
C ALA A 52 -14.10 2.85 -15.29
N LYS A 53 -13.36 3.91 -15.62
CA LYS A 53 -13.93 5.22 -15.94
C LYS A 53 -15.10 4.91 -16.87
N ALA A 54 -16.34 5.07 -16.37
CA ALA A 54 -17.50 4.99 -17.23
C ALA A 54 -17.29 6.08 -18.28
N LYS A 55 -16.91 5.68 -19.49
CA LYS A 55 -17.00 6.55 -20.65
C LYS A 55 -18.49 6.60 -20.98
N THR A 56 -19.16 7.59 -20.44
CA THR A 56 -20.43 8.13 -20.93
C THR A 56 -20.35 9.63 -20.79
#